data_AF-A0A4Z2CYE0-F1
#
_entry.id   AF-A0A4Z2CYE0-F1
#
_cell.length_a   1.000
_cell.length_b   1.000
_cell.length_c   1.000
_cell.angle_alpha   90.00
_cell.angle_beta   90.00
_cell.angle_gamma   90.00
#
_symmetry.space_group_name_H-M   'P 1'
#
loop_
_entity.id
_entity.type
_entity.pdbx_description
1 polymer ?
#
loop_
_entity_poly.entity_id
_entity_poly.type
_entity_poly.pdbx_seq_one_letter_code
_entity_poly.pdbx_strand_id
1 'polypeptide(L)'
;MFSLLGEIYTVKEMFMGQWVLIITFLLSHWEKYITGTLFLPWTFDTSQIVVAIVFLLAYWLSPTIFMKPLVFGWSAAAIFKSTLFLSFYFVHIPITLWNIISTCPNKQPWHRGLGLQGVIKPLLPITFLVFTSYIWAYFSPTHLLERNTRAFLFCCGTIASNVTCRLIVAQLCHVPAPIHNKEVYLYSIISFVICFIVPISKNTSSIESIILYIMTGFVTLDHIYYGYQVVNEIASCLHIKVFSITH
;
A
#
# COMPACT_ATOMS: atom_id res chain seq x y z
N MET A 1 -12.61 -12.18 14.21
CA MET A 1 -11.72 -12.04 13.04
C MET A 1 -10.37 -12.65 13.39
N PHE A 2 -9.84 -13.61 12.62
CA PHE A 2 -8.50 -14.15 12.87
C PHE A 2 -7.46 -13.20 12.27
N SER A 3 -6.75 -12.48 13.14
CA SER A 3 -5.57 -11.67 12.87
C SER A 3 -4.38 -12.34 13.56
N LEU A 4 -3.21 -12.31 12.95
CA LEU A 4 -1.98 -12.85 13.54
C LEU A 4 -1.61 -12.11 14.85
N LEU A 5 -2.10 -10.88 15.02
CA LEU A 5 -1.92 -10.05 16.20
C LEU A 5 -3.14 -10.09 17.15
N GLY A 6 -4.15 -10.91 16.83
CA GLY A 6 -5.31 -11.16 17.69
C GLY A 6 -6.24 -9.97 17.92
N GLU A 7 -6.92 -9.98 19.06
CA GLU A 7 -7.87 -8.95 19.49
C GLU A 7 -7.21 -7.62 19.91
N ILE A 8 -5.87 -7.55 19.89
CA ILE A 8 -5.11 -6.32 20.20
C ILE A 8 -5.32 -5.24 19.13
N TYR A 9 -5.71 -5.64 17.93
CA TYR A 9 -6.07 -4.75 16.83
C TYR A 9 -7.57 -4.79 16.57
N THR A 10 -8.19 -3.62 16.66
CA THR A 10 -9.50 -3.38 16.06
C THR A 10 -9.40 -3.40 14.54
N VAL A 11 -10.52 -3.70 13.87
CA VAL A 11 -10.62 -3.66 12.41
C VAL A 11 -10.13 -2.31 11.83
N LYS A 12 -10.47 -1.20 12.51
CA LYS A 12 -10.06 0.14 12.11
C LYS A 12 -8.56 0.35 12.26
N GLU A 13 -7.94 -0.16 13.33
CA GLU A 13 -6.48 -0.12 13.50
C GLU A 13 -5.77 -0.96 12.43
N MET A 14 -6.34 -2.09 12.00
CA MET A 14 -5.78 -2.87 10.88
C MET A 14 -5.85 -2.08 9.56
N PHE A 15 -6.97 -1.42 9.31
CA PHE A 15 -7.13 -0.53 8.14
C PHE A 15 -6.13 0.64 8.15
N MET A 16 -5.98 1.33 9.28
CA MET A 16 -5.00 2.41 9.44
C MET A 16 -3.56 1.90 9.32
N GLY A 17 -3.24 0.78 9.97
CA GLY A 17 -1.91 0.16 9.93
C GLY A 17 -1.50 -0.26 8.52
N GLN A 18 -2.44 -0.75 7.70
CA GLN A 18 -2.18 -1.02 6.29
C GLN A 18 -1.78 0.25 5.53
N TRP A 19 -2.53 1.35 5.70
CA TRP A 19 -2.19 2.60 5.03
C TRP A 19 -0.84 3.14 5.48
N VAL A 20 -0.51 3.02 6.77
CA VAL A 20 0.82 3.37 7.29
C VAL A 20 1.91 2.59 6.57
N LEU A 21 1.77 1.26 6.42
CA LEU A 21 2.75 0.43 5.72
C LEU A 21 2.87 0.82 4.23
N ILE A 22 1.74 0.96 3.54
CA ILE A 22 1.69 1.32 2.11
C ILE A 22 2.32 2.68 1.87
N ILE A 23 1.95 3.69 2.67
CA ILE A 23 2.47 5.05 2.52
C ILE A 23 3.95 5.09 2.87
N THR A 24 4.40 4.36 3.90
CA THR A 24 5.83 4.27 4.23
C THR A 24 6.63 3.79 3.01
N PHE A 25 6.19 2.69 2.39
CA PHE A 25 6.84 2.14 1.20
C PHE A 25 6.79 3.11 0.02
N LEU A 26 5.64 3.75 -0.22
CA LEU A 26 5.50 4.74 -1.27
C LEU A 26 6.40 5.96 -1.04
N LEU A 27 6.51 6.46 0.19
CA LEU A 27 7.33 7.62 0.52
C LEU A 27 8.81 7.38 0.19
N SER A 28 9.34 6.19 0.45
CA SER A 28 10.72 5.85 0.06
C SER A 28 10.92 5.85 -1.47
N HIS A 29 9.92 5.43 -2.24
CA HIS A 29 9.96 5.49 -3.71
C HIS A 29 9.71 6.88 -4.27
N TRP A 30 8.87 7.67 -3.60
CA TRP A 30 8.63 9.07 -3.92
C TRP A 30 9.89 9.90 -3.67
N GLU A 31 10.56 9.68 -2.54
CA GLU A 31 11.86 10.27 -2.22
C GLU A 31 12.86 9.97 -3.33
N LYS A 32 13.04 8.68 -3.68
CA LYS A 32 13.93 8.26 -4.76
C LYS A 32 13.54 8.87 -6.11
N TYR A 33 12.25 9.02 -6.39
CA TYR A 33 11.74 9.71 -7.58
C TYR A 33 12.03 11.20 -7.59
N ILE A 34 12.48 11.81 -6.50
CA ILE A 34 12.81 13.24 -6.44
C ILE A 34 14.32 13.43 -6.37
N THR A 35 14.97 12.69 -5.48
CA THR A 35 16.41 12.81 -5.17
C THR A 35 17.28 12.01 -6.13
N GLY A 36 16.73 10.97 -6.79
CA GLY A 36 17.47 10.03 -7.63
C GLY A 36 18.22 8.94 -6.85
N THR A 37 18.30 9.06 -5.52
CA THR A 37 18.97 8.10 -4.65
C THR A 37 17.95 7.35 -3.80
N LEU A 38 18.09 6.03 -3.73
CA LEU A 38 17.26 5.23 -2.85
C LEU A 38 17.94 5.14 -1.48
N PHE A 39 17.43 5.87 -0.50
CA PHE A 39 17.78 5.62 0.89
C PHE A 39 16.83 4.58 1.48
N LEU A 40 16.77 3.39 0.88
CA LEU A 40 16.03 2.28 1.50
C LEU A 40 16.89 1.78 2.65
N PRO A 41 16.48 1.95 3.91
CA PRO A 41 17.22 1.36 5.00
C PRO A 41 17.13 -0.16 4.87
N TRP A 42 18.24 -0.85 5.09
CA TRP A 42 18.33 -2.32 5.17
C TRP A 42 17.28 -2.95 6.10
N THR A 43 16.69 -2.13 6.98
CA THR A 43 15.59 -2.48 7.85
C THR A 43 14.33 -2.89 7.09
N PHE A 44 14.10 -2.43 5.85
CA PHE A 44 12.96 -2.87 5.03
C PHE A 44 13.08 -4.37 4.69
N ASP A 45 14.18 -4.77 4.06
CA ASP A 45 14.39 -6.19 3.70
C ASP A 45 14.42 -7.09 4.94
N THR A 46 15.07 -6.60 6.01
CA THR A 46 15.05 -7.27 7.31
C THR A 46 13.63 -7.42 7.86
N SER A 47 12.78 -6.39 7.72
CA SER A 47 11.39 -6.46 8.18
C SER A 47 10.58 -7.51 7.42
N GLN A 48 10.82 -7.71 6.11
CA GLN A 48 10.16 -8.75 5.33
C GLN A 48 10.55 -10.16 5.81
N ILE A 49 11.84 -10.37 6.10
CA ILE A 49 12.34 -11.62 6.69
C ILE A 49 11.73 -11.86 8.06
N VAL A 50 11.70 -10.84 8.92
CA VAL A 50 11.09 -10.93 10.26
C VAL A 50 9.60 -11.27 10.16
N VAL A 51 8.86 -10.64 9.25
CA VAL A 51 7.45 -10.93 9.00
C VAL A 51 7.27 -12.39 8.56
N ALA A 52 8.10 -12.90 7.65
CA ALA A 52 8.06 -14.30 7.24
C ALA A 52 8.30 -15.27 8.40
N ILE A 53 9.30 -14.98 9.25
CA ILE A 53 9.57 -15.76 10.48
C ILE A 53 8.38 -15.71 11.42
N VAL A 54 7.76 -14.54 11.62
CA VAL A 54 6.57 -14.37 12.47
C VAL A 54 5.41 -15.22 11.96
N PHE A 55 5.17 -15.27 10.64
CA PHE A 55 4.15 -16.15 10.06
C PHE A 55 4.47 -17.63 10.25
N LEU A 56 5.73 -18.04 10.07
CA LEU A 56 6.15 -19.42 10.32
C LEU A 56 5.96 -19.81 11.79
N LEU A 57 6.38 -18.96 12.72
CA LEU A 57 6.18 -19.18 14.16
C LEU A 57 4.69 -19.24 14.52
N ALA A 58 3.86 -18.37 13.95
CA ALA A 58 2.41 -18.41 14.17
C ALA A 58 1.78 -19.72 13.68
N TYR A 59 2.28 -20.30 12.58
CA TYR A 59 1.83 -21.58 12.07
C TYR A 59 2.20 -22.75 13.00
N TRP A 60 3.41 -22.76 13.56
CA TRP A 60 3.91 -23.84 14.41
C TRP A 60 3.43 -23.75 15.87
N LEU A 61 3.40 -22.54 16.44
CA LEU A 61 3.22 -22.30 17.88
C LEU A 61 1.88 -21.65 18.24
N SER A 62 1.02 -21.41 17.24
CA SER A 62 -0.20 -20.59 17.33
C SER A 62 0.06 -19.08 17.41
N PRO A 63 -0.77 -18.22 16.78
CA PRO A 63 -0.61 -16.76 16.84
C PRO A 63 -0.78 -16.16 18.24
N THR A 64 -1.39 -16.89 19.18
CA THR A 64 -1.61 -16.42 20.56
C THR A 64 -0.31 -16.15 21.31
N ILE A 65 0.82 -16.72 20.85
CA ILE A 65 2.15 -16.45 21.44
C ILE A 65 2.53 -14.96 21.37
N PHE A 66 2.13 -14.25 20.31
CA PHE A 66 2.44 -12.83 20.13
C PHE A 66 1.59 -11.90 21.01
N MET A 67 0.53 -12.44 21.60
CA MET A 67 -0.38 -11.71 22.51
C MET A 67 0.04 -11.85 23.98
N LYS A 68 0.90 -12.82 24.30
CA LYS A 68 1.42 -12.99 25.65
C LYS A 68 2.33 -11.81 26.02
N PRO A 69 2.32 -11.36 27.29
CA PRO A 69 3.21 -10.30 27.75
C PRO A 69 4.66 -10.76 27.59
N LEU A 70 5.48 -9.90 27.00
CA LEU A 70 6.88 -10.16 26.69
C LEU A 70 7.79 -9.28 27.55
N VAL A 71 7.74 -7.97 27.37
CA VAL A 71 8.64 -6.99 28.01
C VAL A 71 7.81 -5.93 28.72
N PHE A 72 8.09 -5.67 30.00
CA PHE A 72 7.36 -4.70 30.84
C PHE A 72 5.83 -4.88 30.83
N GLY A 73 5.34 -6.11 30.63
CA GLY A 73 3.89 -6.40 30.52
C GLY A 73 3.28 -6.14 29.13
N TRP A 74 4.06 -5.61 28.18
CA TRP A 74 3.62 -5.40 26.81
C TRP A 74 3.79 -6.68 25.98
N SER A 75 2.78 -7.02 25.18
CA SER A 75 2.87 -8.12 24.23
C SER A 75 3.65 -7.73 22.98
N ALA A 76 4.21 -8.72 22.28
CA ALA A 76 4.95 -8.48 21.03
C ALA A 76 4.08 -7.77 19.98
N ALA A 77 2.79 -8.11 19.92
CA ALA A 77 1.82 -7.44 19.05
C ALA A 77 1.58 -5.97 19.41
N ALA A 78 1.53 -5.63 20.71
CA ALA A 78 1.39 -4.25 21.16
C ALA A 78 2.65 -3.42 20.86
N ILE A 79 3.84 -4.00 21.07
CA ILE A 79 5.12 -3.37 20.72
C ILE A 79 5.17 -3.11 19.22
N PHE A 80 4.86 -4.11 18.39
CA PHE A 80 4.82 -3.96 16.94
C PHE A 80 3.87 -2.82 16.51
N LYS A 81 2.67 -2.76 17.11
CA LYS A 81 1.71 -1.67 16.86
C LYS A 81 2.31 -0.30 17.14
N SER A 82 2.84 -0.11 18.34
CA SER A 82 3.44 1.16 18.74
C SER A 82 4.61 1.53 17.85
N THR A 83 5.52 0.60 17.58
CA THR A 83 6.67 0.84 16.69
C THR A 83 6.22 1.22 15.29
N LEU A 84 5.21 0.56 14.73
CA LEU A 84 4.70 0.85 13.39
C LEU A 84 4.21 2.31 13.28
N PHE A 85 3.31 2.74 14.17
CA PHE A 85 2.75 4.09 14.12
C PHE A 85 3.80 5.15 14.51
N LEU A 86 4.58 4.93 15.56
CA LEU A 86 5.60 5.89 16.00
C LEU A 86 6.69 6.08 14.94
N SER A 87 7.20 5.01 14.35
CA SER A 87 8.21 5.11 13.29
C SER A 87 7.67 5.86 12.08
N PHE A 88 6.43 5.64 11.69
CA PHE A 88 5.84 6.35 10.55
C PHE A 88 5.82 7.87 10.74
N TYR A 89 5.25 8.33 11.87
CA TYR A 89 5.06 9.76 12.12
C TYR A 89 6.34 10.49 12.52
N PHE A 90 7.22 9.85 13.32
CA PHE A 90 8.39 10.53 13.90
C PHE A 90 9.70 10.24 13.17
N VAL A 91 9.76 9.18 12.36
CA VAL A 91 11.00 8.77 11.68
C VAL A 91 10.82 8.86 10.17
N HIS A 92 9.89 8.10 9.59
CA HIS A 92 9.76 8.00 8.14
C HIS A 92 9.36 9.32 7.47
N ILE A 93 8.29 9.97 7.93
CA ILE A 93 7.86 11.26 7.35
C ILE A 93 8.95 12.33 7.51
N PRO A 94 9.50 12.60 8.72
CA PRO A 94 10.50 13.65 8.89
C PRO A 94 11.78 13.39 8.11
N ILE A 95 12.30 12.15 8.09
CA ILE A 95 13.51 11.82 7.33
C ILE A 95 13.28 11.97 5.83
N THR A 96 12.14 11.49 5.31
CA THR A 96 11.82 11.64 3.88
C THR A 96 11.79 13.12 3.48
N LEU A 97 11.12 13.96 4.27
CA LEU A 97 11.04 15.39 4.03
C LEU A 97 12.42 16.06 4.16
N TRP A 98 13.18 15.70 5.20
CA TRP A 98 14.53 16.20 5.40
C TRP A 98 15.44 15.86 4.22
N ASN A 99 15.39 14.63 3.72
CA ASN A 99 16.20 14.20 2.57
C ASN A 99 15.82 14.95 1.30
N ILE A 100 14.53 15.14 1.04
CA ILE A 100 14.06 15.95 -0.09
C ILE A 100 14.56 17.40 0.05
N ILE A 101 14.37 18.04 1.21
CA ILE A 101 14.76 19.44 1.43
C ILE A 101 16.29 19.63 1.44
N SER A 102 17.03 18.73 2.06
CA SER A 102 18.50 18.81 2.16
C SER A 102 19.21 18.53 0.84
N THR A 103 18.55 17.81 -0.08
CA THR A 103 18.99 17.64 -1.47
C THR A 103 18.62 18.88 -2.32
N CYS A 104 17.89 19.85 -1.75
CA CYS A 104 17.51 21.11 -2.39
C CYS A 104 18.46 22.35 -2.41
N PRO A 105 19.80 22.33 -2.18
CA PRO A 105 20.51 23.58 -1.90
C PRO A 105 21.48 24.03 -3.01
N ASN A 106 21.01 24.26 -4.25
CA ASN A 106 21.52 25.29 -5.21
C ASN A 106 21.44 24.85 -6.69
N LYS A 107 20.60 25.57 -7.45
CA LYS A 107 20.43 25.58 -8.93
C LYS A 107 19.81 24.35 -9.64
N GLN A 108 18.99 23.58 -8.94
CA GLN A 108 17.72 22.95 -9.37
C GLN A 108 17.51 21.66 -8.57
N PRO A 109 16.53 21.60 -7.67
CA PRO A 109 16.30 20.35 -6.97
C PRO A 109 14.98 19.70 -7.37
N TRP A 110 15.01 19.09 -8.54
CA TRP A 110 13.94 18.27 -9.10
C TRP A 110 14.68 17.43 -10.13
N HIS A 111 15.10 16.18 -9.91
CA HIS A 111 16.13 15.51 -10.75
C HIS A 111 15.85 15.42 -12.28
N ARG A 112 14.73 15.98 -12.77
CA ARG A 112 14.33 16.09 -14.18
C ARG A 112 13.73 17.46 -14.57
N GLY A 113 13.95 18.53 -13.79
CA GLY A 113 13.39 19.86 -14.10
C GLY A 113 11.85 19.93 -14.02
N LEU A 114 11.22 19.03 -13.26
CA LEU A 114 9.76 18.84 -13.27
C LEU A 114 8.98 19.94 -12.50
N GLY A 115 9.66 20.79 -11.72
CA GLY A 115 9.06 21.83 -10.87
C GLY A 115 8.04 21.29 -9.85
N LEU A 116 7.41 22.16 -9.05
CA LEU A 116 6.46 21.81 -7.97
C LEU A 116 5.42 20.74 -8.36
N GLN A 117 4.93 20.82 -9.59
CA GLN A 117 3.99 19.84 -10.11
C GLN A 117 4.59 18.44 -10.19
N GLY A 118 5.85 18.30 -10.59
CA GLY A 118 6.58 17.04 -10.65
C GLY A 118 6.64 16.24 -9.36
N VAL A 119 6.81 16.92 -8.22
CA VAL A 119 6.87 16.28 -6.90
C VAL A 119 5.49 15.84 -6.43
N ILE A 120 4.45 16.62 -6.74
CA ILE A 120 3.09 16.34 -6.24
C ILE A 120 2.40 15.27 -7.09
N LYS A 121 2.65 15.23 -8.41
CA LYS A 121 1.99 14.30 -9.35
C LYS A 121 1.97 12.83 -8.88
N PRO A 122 3.09 12.23 -8.42
CA PRO A 122 3.10 10.87 -7.87
C PRO A 122 2.17 10.64 -6.67
N LEU A 123 1.93 11.67 -5.85
CA LEU A 123 1.16 11.57 -4.61
C LEU A 123 -0.36 11.68 -4.83
N LEU A 124 -0.78 12.26 -5.95
CA LEU A 124 -2.21 12.43 -6.26
C LEU A 124 -2.99 11.10 -6.30
N PRO A 125 -2.58 10.07 -7.06
CA PRO A 125 -3.35 8.83 -7.15
C PRO A 125 -3.47 8.10 -5.79
N ILE A 126 -2.39 8.05 -5.00
CA ILE A 126 -2.47 7.42 -3.66
C ILE A 126 -3.35 8.23 -2.71
N THR A 127 -3.27 9.56 -2.75
CA THR A 127 -4.03 10.42 -1.84
C THR A 127 -5.52 10.28 -2.14
N PHE A 128 -5.87 10.24 -3.42
CA PHE A 128 -7.25 10.03 -3.87
C PHE A 128 -7.77 8.64 -3.49
N LEU A 129 -6.92 7.60 -3.59
CA LEU A 129 -7.25 6.25 -3.15
C LEU A 129 -7.47 6.17 -1.63
N VAL A 130 -6.58 6.76 -0.83
CA VAL A 130 -6.70 6.83 0.64
C VAL A 130 -8.02 7.52 0.99
N PHE A 131 -8.25 8.72 0.47
CA PHE A 131 -9.44 9.50 0.75
C PHE A 131 -10.74 8.74 0.43
N THR A 132 -10.79 8.14 -0.76
CA THR A 132 -11.92 7.30 -1.18
C THR A 132 -12.10 6.09 -0.28
N SER A 133 -11.01 5.43 0.12
CA SER A 133 -11.07 4.25 0.99
C SER A 133 -11.59 4.59 2.38
N TYR A 134 -11.26 5.77 2.91
CA TYR A 134 -11.87 6.29 4.13
C TYR A 134 -13.36 6.59 3.92
N ILE A 135 -13.76 7.19 2.79
CA ILE A 135 -15.18 7.39 2.48
C ILE A 135 -15.91 6.04 2.51
N TRP A 136 -15.42 5.03 1.78
CA TRP A 136 -16.09 3.75 1.73
C TRP A 136 -16.10 3.05 3.10
N ALA A 137 -14.99 3.10 3.85
CA ALA A 137 -14.90 2.45 5.15
C ALA A 137 -15.88 3.03 6.18
N TYR A 138 -16.07 4.35 6.21
CA TYR A 138 -16.88 5.02 7.24
C TYR A 138 -18.33 5.30 6.81
N PHE A 139 -18.58 5.55 5.53
CA PHE A 139 -19.92 5.84 4.99
C PHE A 139 -20.56 4.63 4.28
N SER A 140 -19.91 3.47 4.29
CA SER A 140 -20.53 2.22 3.80
C SER A 140 -21.85 1.97 4.56
N PRO A 141 -22.99 1.80 3.88
CA PRO A 141 -24.27 1.56 4.53
C PRO A 141 -24.32 0.22 5.28
N THR A 142 -23.44 -0.73 4.94
CA THR A 142 -23.49 -2.08 5.50
C THR A 142 -22.29 -2.47 6.35
N HIS A 143 -21.50 -1.48 6.80
CA HIS A 143 -20.26 -1.70 7.56
C HIS A 143 -19.33 -2.73 6.88
N LEU A 144 -19.05 -2.48 5.60
CA LEU A 144 -18.31 -3.38 4.71
C LEU A 144 -16.92 -3.71 5.25
N LEU A 145 -16.25 -2.74 5.86
CA LEU A 145 -14.92 -2.91 6.44
C LEU A 145 -14.95 -3.92 7.59
N GLU A 146 -15.94 -3.86 8.48
CA GLU A 146 -16.11 -4.80 9.59
C GLU A 146 -16.55 -6.19 9.10
N ARG A 147 -17.40 -6.24 8.07
CA ARG A 147 -17.95 -7.49 7.55
C ARG A 147 -16.94 -8.28 6.69
N ASN A 148 -16.26 -7.61 5.78
CA ASN A 148 -15.36 -8.20 4.79
C ASN A 148 -13.95 -7.59 4.85
N THR A 149 -13.41 -7.42 6.06
CA THR A 149 -12.13 -6.73 6.28
C THR A 149 -11.02 -7.21 5.36
N ARG A 150 -10.82 -8.53 5.23
CA ARG A 150 -9.73 -9.10 4.44
C ARG A 150 -9.82 -8.73 2.96
N ALA A 151 -11.00 -8.88 2.36
CA ALA A 151 -11.22 -8.54 0.96
C ALA A 151 -11.05 -7.04 0.73
N PHE A 152 -11.57 -6.22 1.64
CA PHE A 152 -11.46 -4.76 1.55
C PHE A 152 -10.01 -4.29 1.62
N LEU A 153 -9.27 -4.79 2.61
CA LEU A 153 -7.85 -4.53 2.79
C LEU A 153 -7.03 -5.01 1.59
N PHE A 154 -7.28 -6.23 1.10
CA PHE A 154 -6.59 -6.78 -0.07
C PHE A 154 -6.87 -6.00 -1.36
N CYS A 155 -8.11 -5.56 -1.58
CA CYS A 155 -8.48 -4.70 -2.72
C CYS A 155 -7.73 -3.36 -2.67
N CYS A 156 -7.82 -2.64 -1.54
CA CYS A 156 -7.11 -1.38 -1.34
C CYS A 156 -5.59 -1.56 -1.55
N GLY A 157 -5.02 -2.63 -1.00
CA GLY A 157 -3.61 -2.96 -1.11
C GLY A 157 -3.18 -3.25 -2.55
N THR A 158 -4.01 -3.95 -3.31
CA THR A 158 -3.73 -4.28 -4.72
C THR A 158 -3.74 -3.02 -5.59
N ILE A 159 -4.73 -2.14 -5.40
CA ILE A 159 -4.80 -0.87 -6.14
C ILE A 159 -3.62 0.02 -5.76
N ALA A 160 -3.29 0.11 -4.48
CA ALA A 160 -2.11 0.85 -4.03
C ALA A 160 -0.80 0.27 -4.58
N SER A 161 -0.67 -1.06 -4.65
CA SER A 161 0.45 -1.73 -5.31
C SER A 161 0.56 -1.33 -6.78
N ASN A 162 -0.56 -1.29 -7.52
CA ASN A 162 -0.58 -0.83 -8.91
C ASN A 162 -0.08 0.61 -9.05
N VAL A 163 -0.53 1.53 -8.19
CA VAL A 163 -0.05 2.92 -8.15
C VAL A 163 1.46 2.97 -7.86
N THR A 164 1.92 2.25 -6.85
CA THR A 164 3.34 2.24 -6.45
C THR A 164 4.23 1.62 -7.53
N CYS A 165 3.83 0.50 -8.13
CA CYS A 165 4.59 -0.12 -9.23
C CYS A 165 4.73 0.81 -10.44
N ARG A 166 3.68 1.57 -10.77
CA ARG A 166 3.75 2.58 -11.84
C ARG A 166 4.70 3.73 -11.49
N LEU A 167 4.73 4.17 -10.23
CA LEU A 167 5.73 5.13 -9.75
C LEU A 167 7.15 4.57 -9.88
N ILE A 168 7.38 3.33 -9.43
CA ILE A 168 8.69 2.66 -9.52
C ILE A 168 9.13 2.54 -10.98
N VAL A 169 8.25 2.08 -11.88
CA VAL A 169 8.58 1.96 -13.31
C VAL A 169 8.89 3.34 -13.91
N ALA A 170 8.09 4.36 -13.62
CA ALA A 170 8.35 5.72 -14.11
C ALA A 170 9.69 6.26 -13.61
N GLN A 171 10.05 5.94 -12.37
CA GLN A 171 11.33 6.28 -11.77
C GLN A 171 12.49 5.54 -12.44
N LEU A 172 12.37 4.23 -12.70
CA LEU A 172 13.40 3.41 -13.35
C LEU A 172 13.61 3.79 -14.82
N CYS A 173 12.54 4.12 -15.53
CA CYS A 173 12.59 4.53 -16.94
C CYS A 173 12.87 6.02 -17.12
N HIS A 174 13.10 6.77 -16.03
CA HIS A 174 13.31 8.22 -16.06
C HIS A 174 12.18 9.03 -16.75
N VAL A 175 10.94 8.52 -16.76
CA VAL A 175 9.75 9.22 -17.31
C VAL A 175 8.85 9.82 -16.20
N PRO A 176 8.12 10.91 -16.47
CA PRO A 176 7.24 11.50 -15.46
C PRO A 176 6.22 10.49 -14.91
N ALA A 177 6.01 10.49 -13.59
CA ALA A 177 5.05 9.59 -12.96
C ALA A 177 3.60 9.86 -13.44
N PRO A 178 2.81 8.82 -13.69
CA PRO A 178 1.43 8.97 -14.13
C PRO A 178 0.55 9.52 -12.99
N ILE A 179 -0.25 10.53 -13.32
CA ILE A 179 -1.24 11.11 -12.40
C ILE A 179 -2.50 10.25 -12.36
N HIS A 180 -2.86 9.71 -13.52
CA HIS A 180 -4.09 8.98 -13.74
C HIS A 180 -3.86 7.49 -13.48
N ASN A 181 -4.72 6.90 -12.66
CA ASN A 181 -4.78 5.46 -12.46
C ASN A 181 -6.23 4.98 -12.61
N LYS A 182 -6.47 4.13 -13.62
CA LYS A 182 -7.79 3.59 -13.95
C LYS A 182 -8.44 2.84 -12.78
N GLU A 183 -7.65 2.08 -12.02
CA GLU A 183 -8.13 1.26 -10.90
C GLU A 183 -8.60 2.14 -9.74
N VAL A 184 -7.88 3.24 -9.49
CA VAL A 184 -8.29 4.22 -8.48
C VAL A 184 -9.59 4.89 -8.90
N TYR A 185 -9.73 5.31 -10.17
CA TYR A 185 -10.98 5.93 -10.64
C TYR A 185 -12.17 4.99 -10.57
N LEU A 186 -12.00 3.74 -11.01
CA LEU A 186 -13.04 2.71 -10.93
C LEU A 186 -13.50 2.50 -9.48
N TYR A 187 -12.53 2.32 -8.57
CA TYR A 187 -12.79 2.15 -7.14
C TYR A 187 -13.50 3.37 -6.54
N SER A 188 -13.09 4.59 -6.89
CA SER A 188 -13.70 5.82 -6.41
C SER A 188 -15.12 6.06 -6.89
N ILE A 189 -15.40 5.77 -8.16
CA ILE A 189 -16.77 5.86 -8.69
C ILE A 189 -17.67 4.86 -7.97
N ILE A 190 -17.22 3.61 -7.82
CA ILE A 190 -18.01 2.55 -7.18
C ILE A 190 -18.26 2.87 -5.70
N SER A 191 -17.22 3.29 -4.96
CA SER A 191 -17.36 3.72 -3.57
C SER A 191 -18.37 4.86 -3.42
N PHE A 192 -18.29 5.89 -4.26
CA PHE A 192 -19.20 7.02 -4.21
C PHE A 192 -20.65 6.62 -4.50
N VAL A 193 -20.88 5.82 -5.55
CA VAL A 193 -22.21 5.33 -5.93
C VAL A 193 -22.84 4.51 -4.80
N ILE A 194 -22.07 3.58 -4.20
CA ILE A 194 -22.57 2.72 -3.12
C ILE A 194 -22.89 3.53 -1.87
N CYS A 195 -22.02 4.48 -1.48
CA CYS A 195 -22.20 5.25 -0.25
C CYS A 195 -23.32 6.29 -0.33
N PHE A 196 -23.55 6.91 -1.49
CA PHE A 196 -24.43 8.10 -1.58
C PHE A 196 -25.64 7.96 -2.49
N ILE A 197 -25.64 7.01 -3.43
CA ILE A 197 -26.71 6.89 -4.44
C ILE A 197 -27.60 5.68 -4.16
N VAL A 198 -27.02 4.54 -3.78
CA VAL A 198 -27.77 3.30 -3.60
C VAL A 198 -28.63 3.36 -2.32
N PRO A 199 -29.96 3.17 -2.41
CA PRO A 199 -30.82 3.20 -1.24
C PRO A 199 -30.53 2.02 -0.29
N ILE A 200 -30.65 2.29 1.01
CA ILE A 200 -30.41 1.30 2.06
C ILE A 200 -31.56 0.28 2.05
N SER A 201 -31.27 -0.94 1.63
CA SER A 201 -32.21 -2.07 1.65
C SER A 201 -31.52 -3.32 2.20
N LYS A 202 -32.30 -4.33 2.64
CA LYS A 202 -31.72 -5.61 3.10
C LYS A 202 -30.90 -6.31 2.01
N ASN A 203 -31.21 -6.11 0.73
CA ASN A 203 -30.46 -6.69 -0.39
C ASN A 203 -29.13 -5.95 -0.66
N THR A 204 -29.04 -4.69 -0.25
CA THR A 204 -27.87 -3.82 -0.46
C THR A 204 -26.60 -4.42 0.15
N SER A 205 -26.70 -5.15 1.27
CA SER A 205 -25.53 -5.73 1.94
C SER A 205 -24.86 -6.88 1.17
N SER A 206 -25.67 -7.73 0.52
CA SER A 206 -25.15 -8.80 -0.33
C SER A 206 -24.53 -8.20 -1.59
N ILE A 207 -25.19 -7.20 -2.18
CA ILE A 207 -24.71 -6.52 -3.39
C ILE A 207 -23.37 -5.83 -3.14
N GLU A 208 -23.24 -5.05 -2.06
CA GLU A 208 -21.99 -4.34 -1.73
C GLU A 208 -20.82 -5.32 -1.53
N SER A 209 -21.06 -6.44 -0.86
CA SER A 209 -20.05 -7.49 -0.68
C SER A 209 -19.64 -8.14 -2.00
N ILE A 210 -20.61 -8.48 -2.86
CA ILE A 210 -20.36 -9.07 -4.18
C ILE A 210 -19.55 -8.11 -5.06
N ILE A 211 -19.92 -6.82 -5.08
CA ILE A 211 -19.19 -5.79 -5.83
C ILE A 211 -17.74 -5.71 -5.35
N LEU A 212 -17.50 -5.74 -4.04
CA LEU A 212 -16.15 -5.74 -3.49
C LEU A 212 -15.33 -6.95 -3.99
N TYR A 213 -15.90 -8.16 -3.97
CA TYR A 213 -15.19 -9.35 -4.45
C TYR A 213 -14.93 -9.32 -5.96
N ILE A 214 -15.90 -8.87 -6.76
CA ILE A 214 -15.74 -8.72 -8.22
C ILE A 214 -14.65 -7.71 -8.52
N MET A 215 -14.68 -6.53 -7.88
CA MET A 215 -13.62 -5.53 -8.03
C MET A 215 -12.28 -6.10 -7.62
N THR A 216 -12.21 -6.79 -6.46
CA THR A 216 -10.98 -7.40 -5.98
C THR A 216 -10.40 -8.36 -7.02
N GLY A 217 -11.22 -9.25 -7.59
CA GLY A 217 -10.78 -10.14 -8.66
C GLY A 217 -10.30 -9.40 -9.90
N PHE A 218 -11.03 -8.39 -10.34
CA PHE A 218 -10.66 -7.56 -11.49
C PHE A 218 -9.32 -6.83 -11.28
N VAL A 219 -9.16 -6.10 -10.16
CA VAL A 219 -7.93 -5.34 -9.89
C VAL A 219 -6.72 -6.25 -9.70
N THR A 220 -6.91 -7.45 -9.14
CA THR A 220 -5.84 -8.44 -9.01
C THR A 220 -5.42 -8.99 -10.37
N LEU A 221 -6.37 -9.36 -11.24
CA LEU A 221 -6.07 -9.83 -12.58
C LEU A 221 -5.36 -8.75 -13.41
N ASP A 222 -5.83 -7.51 -13.34
CA ASP A 222 -5.18 -6.39 -14.04
C ASP A 222 -3.77 -6.13 -13.50
N HIS A 223 -3.56 -6.22 -12.19
CA HIS A 223 -2.25 -6.04 -11.58
C HIS A 223 -1.26 -7.14 -12.00
N ILE A 224 -1.71 -8.41 -12.05
CA ILE A 224 -0.90 -9.53 -12.54
C ILE A 224 -0.57 -9.32 -14.02
N TYR A 225 -1.55 -8.94 -14.83
CA TYR A 225 -1.36 -8.67 -16.25
C TYR A 225 -0.37 -7.51 -16.48
N TYR A 226 -0.49 -6.42 -15.73
CA TYR A 226 0.47 -5.31 -15.77
C TYR A 226 1.89 -5.77 -15.41
N GLY A 227 2.05 -6.60 -14.38
CA GLY A 227 3.35 -7.18 -14.01
C GLY A 227 3.96 -8.01 -15.14
N TYR A 228 3.15 -8.86 -15.78
CA TYR A 228 3.57 -9.64 -16.95
C TYR A 228 4.03 -8.75 -18.11
N GLN A 229 3.29 -7.69 -18.44
CA GLN A 229 3.65 -6.75 -19.50
C GLN A 229 4.99 -6.06 -19.23
N VAL A 230 5.17 -5.50 -18.03
CA VAL A 230 6.41 -4.81 -17.65
C VAL A 230 7.61 -5.74 -17.75
N VAL A 231 7.49 -6.98 -17.25
CA VAL A 231 8.58 -7.97 -17.31
C VAL A 231 8.93 -8.29 -18.76
N ASN A 232 7.94 -8.50 -19.64
CA ASN A 232 8.19 -8.80 -21.05
C ASN A 232 8.80 -7.63 -21.82
N GLU A 233 8.36 -6.40 -21.56
CA GLU A 233 8.93 -5.20 -22.18
C GLU A 233 10.39 -5.02 -21.79
N ILE A 234 10.72 -5.16 -20.50
CA ILE A 234 12.09 -5.08 -20.00
C ILE A 234 12.95 -6.19 -20.62
N ALA A 235 12.45 -7.43 -20.64
CA ALA A 235 13.16 -8.57 -21.21
C ALA A 235 13.46 -8.39 -22.70
N SER A 236 12.49 -7.87 -23.45
CA SER A 236 12.64 -7.57 -24.87
C SER A 236 13.68 -6.47 -25.11
N CYS A 237 13.66 -5.42 -24.28
CA CYS A 237 14.62 -4.31 -24.34
C CYS A 237 16.05 -4.75 -23.99
N LEU A 238 16.20 -5.63 -22.99
CA LEU A 238 17.50 -6.14 -22.53
C LEU A 238 17.99 -7.36 -23.32
N HIS A 239 17.18 -7.90 -24.25
CA HIS A 239 17.44 -9.15 -24.97
C HIS A 239 17.71 -10.37 -24.05
N ILE A 240 17.01 -10.43 -22.90
CA ILE A 240 17.15 -11.53 -21.92
C ILE A 240 15.91 -12.44 -22.02
N LYS A 241 16.12 -13.75 -22.03
CA LYS A 241 15.02 -14.72 -21.90
C LYS A 241 14.61 -14.82 -20.42
N VAL A 242 13.43 -14.33 -20.10
CA VAL A 242 12.86 -14.48 -18.75
C VAL A 242 12.58 -15.96 -18.49
N PHE A 243 12.90 -16.44 -17.28
CA PHE A 243 12.69 -17.82 -16.85
C PHE A 243 13.44 -18.89 -17.67
N SER A 244 14.54 -18.52 -18.31
CA SER A 244 15.44 -19.50 -18.96
C SER A 244 16.38 -20.10 -17.92
N ILE A 245 16.18 -21.38 -17.58
CA ILE A 245 17.18 -22.17 -16.85
C ILE A 245 18.13 -22.74 -17.90
N THR A 246 19.36 -22.23 -17.95
CA THR A 246 20.43 -22.83 -18.76
C THR A 246 20.78 -24.19 -18.16
N HIS A 247 20.50 -25.25 -18.92
CA HIS A 247 21.02 -26.60 -18.67
C HIS A 247 22.49 -26.70 -19.10
#